data_AF-A0A949M324-F1
#
_entry.id   AF-A0A949M324-F1
#
_cell.length_a   1.000
_cell.length_b   1.000
_cell.length_c   1.000
_cell.angle_alpha   90.00
_cell.angle_beta   90.00
_cell.angle_gamma   90.00
#
_symmetry.space_group_name_H-M   'P 1'
#
loop_
_entity.id
_entity.type
_entity.pdbx_description
1 polymer ?
#
loop_
_entity_poly.entity_id
_entity_poly.type
_entity_poly.pdbx_seq_one_letter_code
_entity_poly.pdbx_strand_id
1 'polypeptide(L)'
;MRVLPSQQIRALIAAGAIQAGAPLAEAQIQPASLDLRLGERGYALRASFLPGPGQRVDERLNRARLVIDELDMRRPVILNPGRVYLFELAESLALPADVSACANPRSTTGRADLFARLVCDRSSTFETVPAGYRGALYVELVPRTFAIRLSRGTRVNQLRFLWHQRAAPVRRSQLSVDLTPEPGTRIIGYRARHGAPVLDFDGVACHDRFDYWDPVVAGDLGSLVLNPEEFYILRSCERVSLDAQTAAELVPYESAFGEFRVHYAGFLDPGFGYSDVDGGTPVVLEVRARDVPFLIEAGQLMGQVVHYTLDVPADKLYGSAIGSAYQRQGIALGRQFRPLMASGH
;
A
#
# COMPACT_ATOMS: atom_id res chain seq x y z
N MET A 1 -24.09 -4.54 -0.29
CA MET A 1 -22.73 -4.70 0.26
C MET A 1 -21.74 -4.36 -0.84
N ARG A 2 -21.41 -3.07 -0.97
CA ARG A 2 -20.72 -2.46 -2.12
C ARG A 2 -19.68 -1.44 -1.63
N VAL A 3 -18.72 -1.10 -2.49
CA VAL A 3 -17.67 -0.10 -2.19
C VAL A 3 -18.21 1.31 -2.44
N LEU A 4 -17.93 2.26 -1.54
CA LEU A 4 -18.31 3.67 -1.72
C LEU A 4 -17.25 4.40 -2.58
N PRO A 5 -17.63 5.02 -3.71
CA PRO A 5 -16.73 5.80 -4.55
C PRO A 5 -16.48 7.22 -4.04
N SER A 6 -15.59 7.95 -4.71
CA SER A 6 -15.15 9.32 -4.41
C SER A 6 -16.28 10.27 -4.02
N GLN A 7 -17.37 10.32 -4.77
CA GLN A 7 -18.51 11.21 -4.47
C GLN A 7 -19.22 10.88 -3.15
N GLN A 8 -19.31 9.60 -2.78
CA GLN A 8 -19.88 9.18 -1.50
C GLN A 8 -18.89 9.42 -0.36
N ILE A 9 -17.58 9.28 -0.60
CA ILE A 9 -16.53 9.67 0.37
C ILE A 9 -16.60 11.19 0.63
N ARG A 10 -16.77 12.03 -0.42
CA ARG A 10 -17.00 13.47 -0.26
C ARG A 10 -18.26 13.76 0.58
N ALA A 11 -19.34 13.01 0.37
CA ALA A 11 -20.54 13.14 1.18
C ALA A 11 -20.31 12.78 2.66
N LEU A 12 -19.53 11.73 2.94
CA LEU A 12 -19.12 11.38 4.32
C LEU A 12 -18.30 12.50 4.98
N ILE A 13 -17.38 13.13 4.23
CA ILE A 13 -16.61 14.29 4.70
C ILE A 13 -17.55 15.47 5.01
N ALA A 14 -18.44 15.81 4.07
CA ALA A 14 -19.39 16.92 4.23
C ALA A 14 -20.36 16.71 5.40
N ALA A 15 -20.75 15.47 5.66
CA ALA A 15 -21.59 15.09 6.80
C ALA A 15 -20.83 15.01 8.14
N GLY A 16 -19.51 15.24 8.15
CA GLY A 16 -18.68 15.17 9.34
C GLY A 16 -18.42 13.74 9.85
N ALA A 17 -18.66 12.72 9.02
CA ALA A 17 -18.34 11.32 9.35
C ALA A 17 -16.84 11.03 9.21
N ILE A 18 -16.11 11.85 8.45
CA ILE A 18 -14.65 11.85 8.33
C ILE A 18 -14.16 13.24 8.72
N GLN A 19 -13.35 13.32 9.76
CA GLN A 19 -12.95 14.58 10.39
C GLN A 19 -11.43 14.67 10.46
N ALA A 20 -10.88 15.87 10.34
CA ALA A 20 -9.47 16.14 10.56
C ALA A 20 -9.28 17.59 11.00
N GLY A 21 -8.23 17.86 11.79
CA GLY A 21 -7.94 19.22 12.26
C GLY A 21 -7.58 20.20 11.12
N ALA A 22 -7.00 19.70 10.04
CA ALA A 22 -6.78 20.44 8.80
C ALA A 22 -7.69 19.90 7.68
N PRO A 23 -8.22 20.77 6.79
CA PRO A 23 -9.09 20.34 5.70
C PRO A 23 -8.51 19.17 4.90
N LEU A 24 -9.38 18.24 4.50
CA LEU A 24 -9.01 17.14 3.60
C LEU A 24 -8.90 17.69 2.18
N ALA A 25 -7.75 17.48 1.54
CA ALA A 25 -7.54 17.91 0.17
C ALA A 25 -8.23 16.97 -0.83
N GLU A 26 -8.73 17.50 -1.95
CA GLU A 26 -9.33 16.68 -3.03
C GLU A 26 -8.35 15.62 -3.58
N ALA A 27 -7.05 15.89 -3.52
CA ALA A 27 -6.01 14.93 -3.90
C ALA A 27 -5.84 13.76 -2.91
N GLN A 28 -6.45 13.80 -1.72
CA GLN A 28 -6.52 12.65 -0.80
C GLN A 28 -7.62 11.66 -1.21
N ILE A 29 -8.69 12.17 -1.84
CA ILE A 29 -9.84 11.37 -2.25
C ILE A 29 -9.49 10.68 -3.56
N GLN A 30 -9.26 9.37 -3.50
CA GLN A 30 -9.07 8.52 -4.66
C GLN A 30 -10.44 8.06 -5.19
N PRO A 31 -10.52 7.46 -6.40
CA PRO A 31 -11.78 7.01 -6.97
C PRO A 31 -12.63 6.09 -6.07
N ALA A 32 -12.00 5.24 -5.27
CA ALA A 32 -12.69 4.33 -4.35
C ALA A 32 -11.93 4.14 -3.02
N SER A 33 -11.14 5.14 -2.61
CA SER A 33 -10.43 5.13 -1.34
C SER A 33 -10.06 6.55 -0.87
N LEU A 34 -9.59 6.68 0.37
CA LEU A 34 -9.12 7.92 0.97
C LEU A 34 -7.72 7.74 1.55
N ASP A 35 -6.75 8.53 1.08
CA ASP A 35 -5.41 8.59 1.67
C ASP A 35 -5.45 9.20 3.08
N LEU A 36 -4.85 8.50 4.04
CA LEU A 36 -4.71 8.92 5.44
C LEU A 36 -3.36 9.60 5.69
N ARG A 37 -3.36 10.63 6.52
CA ARG A 37 -2.18 11.44 6.84
C ARG A 37 -1.64 11.10 8.22
N LEU A 38 -0.31 11.04 8.36
CA LEU A 38 0.32 11.02 9.68
C LEU A 38 -0.03 12.30 10.46
N GLY A 39 -0.48 12.14 11.69
CA GLY A 39 -0.79 13.23 12.61
C GLY A 39 0.46 13.83 13.25
N GLU A 40 0.27 14.48 14.40
CA GLU A 40 1.36 15.14 15.14
C GLU A 40 2.11 14.20 16.10
N ARG A 41 1.46 13.12 16.54
CA ARG A 41 1.96 12.23 17.59
C ARG A 41 2.38 10.89 17.03
N GLY A 42 3.58 10.46 17.39
CA GLY A 42 4.09 9.11 17.13
C GLY A 42 4.73 8.48 18.36
N TYR A 43 4.95 7.17 18.30
CA TYR A 43 5.54 6.39 19.38
C TYR A 43 6.48 5.36 18.78
N ALA A 44 7.70 5.26 19.31
CA ALA A 44 8.54 4.08 19.11
C ALA A 44 8.10 3.00 20.10
N LEU A 45 7.79 1.79 19.61
CA LEU A 45 7.20 0.72 20.40
C LEU A 45 8.13 -0.47 20.55
N ARG A 46 8.01 -1.14 21.69
CA ARG A 46 8.71 -2.41 21.98
C ARG A 46 8.19 -3.58 21.14
N ALA A 47 6.91 -3.55 20.79
CA ALA A 47 6.24 -4.63 20.06
C ALA A 47 4.96 -4.11 19.37
N SER A 48 4.57 -4.80 18.30
CA SER A 48 3.25 -4.67 17.68
C SER A 48 2.15 -5.17 18.63
N PHE A 49 0.93 -4.65 18.48
CA PHE A 49 -0.20 -5.03 19.32
C PHE A 49 -1.54 -4.82 18.64
N LEU A 50 -2.56 -5.50 19.16
CA LEU A 50 -3.96 -5.15 18.95
C LEU A 50 -4.57 -4.68 20.28
N PRO A 51 -5.45 -3.66 20.28
CA PRO A 51 -6.13 -3.21 21.50
C PRO A 51 -6.99 -4.32 22.09
N GLY A 52 -7.67 -5.08 21.23
CA GLY A 52 -8.64 -6.09 21.62
C GLY A 52 -10.00 -5.49 21.97
N PRO A 53 -11.02 -6.35 22.19
CA PRO A 53 -12.37 -5.89 22.46
C PRO A 53 -12.45 -4.96 23.68
N GLY A 54 -13.13 -3.83 23.52
CA GLY A 54 -13.44 -2.92 24.62
C GLY A 54 -12.31 -2.01 25.10
N GLN A 55 -11.09 -2.11 24.55
CA GLN A 55 -9.95 -1.26 24.94
C GLN A 55 -9.63 -0.22 23.86
N ARG A 56 -9.27 0.98 24.30
CA ARG A 56 -8.72 2.00 23.40
C ARG A 56 -7.22 1.78 23.17
N VAL A 57 -6.71 2.32 22.06
CA VAL A 57 -5.29 2.18 21.70
C VAL A 57 -4.38 2.78 22.79
N ASP A 58 -4.70 3.98 23.27
CA ASP A 58 -3.95 4.69 24.32
C ASP A 58 -3.94 3.94 25.66
N GLU A 59 -5.09 3.41 26.08
CA GLU A 59 -5.21 2.55 27.26
C GLU A 59 -4.31 1.32 27.16
N ARG A 60 -4.28 0.68 25.98
CA ARG A 60 -3.45 -0.51 25.74
C ARG A 60 -1.96 -0.18 25.76
N LEU A 61 -1.55 0.93 25.13
CA LEU A 61 -0.17 1.42 25.14
C LEU A 61 0.34 1.62 26.57
N ASN A 62 -0.47 2.27 27.40
CA ASN A 62 -0.15 2.56 28.80
C ASN A 62 -0.11 1.29 29.66
N ARG A 63 -1.17 0.46 29.61
CA ARG A 63 -1.29 -0.74 30.44
C ARG A 63 -0.18 -1.75 30.17
N ALA A 64 0.20 -1.92 28.90
CA ALA A 64 1.25 -2.86 28.50
C ALA A 64 2.67 -2.26 28.51
N ARG A 65 2.82 -0.96 28.82
CA ARG A 65 4.10 -0.24 28.84
C ARG A 65 4.89 -0.48 27.54
N LEU A 66 4.23 -0.23 26.41
CA LEU A 66 4.77 -0.50 25.07
C LEU A 66 5.65 0.63 24.53
N VAL A 67 5.44 1.86 24.97
CA VAL A 67 6.15 3.06 24.49
C VAL A 67 7.60 3.03 25.00
N ILE A 68 8.54 3.07 24.06
CA ILE A 68 9.97 3.30 24.33
C ILE A 68 10.26 4.79 24.33
N ASP A 69 9.73 5.50 23.33
CA ASP A 69 9.96 6.92 23.11
C ASP A 69 8.76 7.54 22.39
N GLU A 70 8.56 8.84 22.62
CA GLU A 70 7.54 9.64 21.95
C GLU A 70 8.16 10.42 20.80
N LEU A 71 7.49 10.44 19.66
CA LEU A 71 7.95 11.09 18.44
C LEU A 71 7.08 12.32 18.16
N ASP A 72 7.73 13.47 18.05
CA ASP A 72 7.10 14.74 17.70
C ASP A 72 7.22 15.01 16.19
N MET A 73 6.10 14.85 15.48
CA MET A 73 6.03 15.02 14.01
C MET A 73 5.97 16.48 13.56
N ARG A 74 6.09 17.47 14.47
CA ARG A 74 6.31 18.87 14.08
C ARG A 74 7.62 19.07 13.33
N ARG A 75 8.53 18.10 13.40
CA ARG A 75 9.72 17.98 12.57
C ARG A 75 9.73 16.59 11.89
N PRO A 76 10.40 16.46 10.73
CA PRO A 76 10.57 15.14 10.12
C PRO A 76 11.30 14.18 11.06
N VAL A 77 10.86 12.94 11.09
CA VAL A 77 11.47 11.85 11.88
C VAL A 77 12.05 10.79 10.98
N ILE A 78 13.05 10.05 11.47
CA ILE A 78 13.64 8.92 10.76
C ILE A 78 13.24 7.63 11.47
N LEU A 79 12.61 6.73 10.72
CA LEU A 79 12.27 5.39 11.16
C LEU A 79 13.36 4.43 10.75
N ASN A 80 13.98 3.77 11.72
CA ASN A 80 15.02 2.77 11.47
C ASN A 80 14.43 1.39 11.13
N PRO A 81 15.08 0.61 10.25
CA PRO A 81 14.67 -0.76 9.92
C PRO A 81 14.47 -1.66 11.13
N GLY A 82 13.48 -2.55 11.05
CA GLY A 82 13.21 -3.58 12.06
C GLY A 82 12.57 -3.05 13.36
N ARG A 83 12.29 -1.76 13.47
CA ARG A 83 11.63 -1.16 14.64
C ARG A 83 10.15 -0.88 14.39
N VAL A 84 9.36 -1.01 15.44
CA VAL A 84 7.91 -0.76 15.41
C VAL A 84 7.63 0.67 15.84
N TYR A 85 6.85 1.37 15.03
CA TYR A 85 6.37 2.72 15.32
C TYR A 85 4.86 2.75 15.20
N LEU A 86 4.19 3.58 16.01
CA LEU A 86 2.77 3.83 15.89
C LEU A 86 2.54 5.32 15.77
N PHE A 87 1.77 5.74 14.78
CA PHE A 87 1.38 7.13 14.59
C PHE A 87 -0.13 7.25 14.70
N GLU A 88 -0.58 8.25 15.46
CA GLU A 88 -1.95 8.70 15.33
C GLU A 88 -2.12 9.38 13.97
N LEU A 89 -3.21 9.05 13.27
CA LEU A 89 -3.54 9.66 12.00
C LEU A 89 -4.24 11.00 12.20
N ALA A 90 -4.10 11.91 11.25
CA ALA A 90 -4.75 13.22 11.30
C ALA A 90 -6.28 13.11 11.14
N GLU A 91 -6.75 12.05 10.51
CA GLU A 91 -8.17 11.75 10.32
C GLU A 91 -8.74 10.90 11.48
N SER A 92 -9.91 11.30 11.97
CA SER A 92 -10.78 10.52 12.85
C SER A 92 -12.11 10.23 12.17
N LEU A 93 -12.82 9.23 12.67
CA LEU A 93 -14.08 8.77 12.07
C LEU A 93 -15.25 8.91 13.04
N ALA A 94 -16.42 9.16 12.47
CA ALA A 94 -17.72 9.17 13.11
C ALA A 94 -18.76 8.54 12.18
N LEU A 95 -18.53 7.28 11.80
CA LEU A 95 -19.25 6.62 10.70
C LEU A 95 -20.74 6.42 11.01
N PRO A 96 -21.61 6.46 9.97
CA PRO A 96 -22.95 5.91 10.04
C PRO A 96 -22.96 4.42 10.42
N ALA A 97 -24.05 3.94 11.03
CA ALA A 97 -24.15 2.58 11.56
C ALA A 97 -24.01 1.47 10.51
N ASP A 98 -24.27 1.80 9.24
CA ASP A 98 -24.22 0.93 8.09
C ASP A 98 -22.97 1.15 7.23
N VAL A 99 -22.03 2.02 7.63
CA VAL A 99 -20.78 2.24 6.91
C VAL A 99 -19.62 1.68 7.73
N SER A 100 -18.85 0.78 7.12
CA SER A 100 -17.57 0.28 7.63
C SER A 100 -16.42 0.71 6.72
N ALA A 101 -15.19 0.35 7.07
CA ALA A 101 -14.07 0.52 6.16
C ALA A 101 -13.02 -0.59 6.34
N CYS A 102 -12.23 -0.81 5.29
CA CYS A 102 -10.97 -1.54 5.36
C CYS A 102 -9.81 -0.66 4.92
N ALA A 103 -8.60 -1.02 5.32
CA ALA A 103 -7.40 -0.25 5.08
C ALA A 103 -6.36 -1.08 4.33
N ASN A 104 -5.54 -0.43 3.52
CA ASN A 104 -4.35 -1.03 2.95
C ASN A 104 -3.22 0.00 2.87
N PRO A 105 -1.95 -0.44 2.87
CA PRO A 105 -0.85 0.42 2.49
C PRO A 105 -1.07 1.01 1.09
N ARG A 106 -0.51 2.20 0.86
CA ARG A 106 -0.42 2.74 -0.51
C ARG A 106 0.66 1.98 -1.28
N SER A 107 0.54 1.88 -2.61
CA SER A 107 1.59 1.22 -3.42
C SER A 107 2.97 1.86 -3.21
N THR A 108 3.04 3.19 -3.03
CA THR A 108 4.30 3.87 -2.68
C THR A 108 4.91 3.43 -1.35
N THR A 109 4.07 2.99 -0.40
CA THR A 109 4.48 2.42 0.89
C THR A 109 5.08 1.02 0.69
N GLY A 110 4.42 0.18 -0.10
CA GLY A 110 4.93 -1.14 -0.47
C GLY A 110 6.26 -1.08 -1.22
N ARG A 111 6.39 -0.17 -2.19
CA ARG A 111 7.64 0.03 -2.96
C ARG A 111 8.79 0.63 -2.15
N ALA A 112 8.52 1.15 -0.96
CA ALA A 112 9.56 1.55 0.00
C ALA A 112 9.88 0.43 1.01
N ASP A 113 9.25 -0.75 0.86
CA ASP A 113 9.31 -1.85 1.81
C ASP A 113 9.05 -1.39 3.25
N LEU A 114 8.06 -0.51 3.37
CA LEU A 114 7.53 -0.01 4.62
C LEU A 114 6.28 -0.81 4.95
N PHE A 115 6.37 -1.65 5.97
CA PHE A 115 5.19 -2.34 6.46
C PHE A 115 4.29 -1.35 7.20
N ALA A 116 3.00 -1.36 6.85
CA ALA A 116 2.01 -0.48 7.44
C ALA A 116 0.73 -1.24 7.76
N ARG A 117 0.16 -1.04 8.94
CA ARG A 117 -1.15 -1.60 9.32
C ARG A 117 -1.97 -0.58 10.07
N LEU A 118 -3.24 -0.43 9.69
CA LEU A 118 -4.17 0.41 10.44
C LEU A 118 -4.58 -0.30 11.74
N VAL A 119 -4.65 0.45 12.83
CA VAL A 119 -5.21 0.06 14.13
C VAL A 119 -6.26 1.10 14.53
N CYS A 120 -7.38 0.65 15.07
CA CYS A 120 -8.39 1.54 15.64
C CYS A 120 -8.82 1.03 17.02
N ASP A 121 -9.52 1.87 17.79
CA ASP A 121 -9.98 1.50 19.11
C ASP A 121 -10.88 0.25 19.04
N ARG A 122 -10.78 -0.61 20.06
CA ARG A 122 -11.61 -1.81 20.26
C ARG A 122 -11.51 -2.84 19.13
N SER A 123 -10.50 -2.75 18.27
CA SER A 123 -10.30 -3.70 17.18
C SER A 123 -9.59 -4.96 17.66
N SER A 124 -10.03 -6.10 17.14
CA SER A 124 -9.38 -7.42 17.28
C SER A 124 -8.64 -7.83 16.01
N THR A 125 -8.67 -7.00 14.98
CA THR A 125 -7.98 -7.19 13.71
C THR A 125 -7.33 -5.87 13.29
N PHE A 126 -6.25 -5.98 12.52
CA PHE A 126 -5.69 -4.84 11.80
C PHE A 126 -6.54 -4.54 10.57
N GLU A 127 -6.37 -3.33 10.01
CA GLU A 127 -6.88 -2.96 8.68
C GLU A 127 -8.40 -2.99 8.53
N THR A 128 -9.15 -3.25 9.61
CA THR A 128 -10.61 -3.29 9.61
C THR A 128 -11.15 -2.22 10.55
N VAL A 129 -12.07 -1.41 10.06
CA VAL A 129 -12.83 -0.44 10.83
C VAL A 129 -14.28 -0.91 10.86
N PRO A 130 -14.84 -1.23 12.04
CA PRO A 130 -16.20 -1.76 12.12
C PRO A 130 -17.25 -0.74 11.70
N ALA A 131 -18.44 -1.24 11.34
CA ALA A 131 -19.55 -0.37 10.98
C ALA A 131 -19.96 0.55 12.15
N GLY A 132 -20.23 1.83 11.87
CA GLY A 132 -20.58 2.81 12.91
C GLY A 132 -19.42 3.22 13.83
N TYR A 133 -18.17 2.90 13.46
CA TYR A 133 -17.00 3.26 14.27
C TYR A 133 -16.91 4.76 14.53
N ARG A 134 -16.59 5.10 15.79
CA ARG A 134 -16.33 6.47 16.25
C ARG A 134 -15.02 6.51 17.03
N GLY A 135 -14.06 7.29 16.56
CA GLY A 135 -12.79 7.44 17.25
C GLY A 135 -11.62 7.82 16.34
N ALA A 136 -10.45 7.92 16.98
CA ALA A 136 -9.18 8.15 16.31
C ALA A 136 -8.76 6.91 15.50
N LEU A 137 -7.84 7.12 14.57
CA LEU A 137 -7.19 6.06 13.82
C LEU A 137 -5.68 6.11 14.05
N TYR A 138 -5.03 4.96 13.97
CA TYR A 138 -3.59 4.84 14.12
C TYR A 138 -3.04 3.98 12.99
N VAL A 139 -1.77 4.20 12.64
CA VAL A 139 -1.03 3.35 11.72
C VAL A 139 0.24 2.86 12.40
N GLU A 140 0.39 1.55 12.46
CA GLU A 140 1.65 0.90 12.80
C GLU A 140 2.54 0.89 11.58
N LEU A 141 3.80 1.32 11.73
CA LEU A 141 4.80 1.36 10.69
C LEU A 141 6.05 0.57 11.12
N VAL A 142 6.55 -0.28 10.22
CA VAL A 142 7.80 -1.03 10.40
C VAL A 142 8.60 -0.96 9.09
N PRO A 143 9.61 -0.07 8.98
CA PRO A 143 10.52 -0.12 7.85
C PRO A 143 11.26 -1.46 7.86
N ARG A 144 11.33 -2.15 6.72
CA ARG A 144 11.99 -3.45 6.62
C ARG A 144 13.39 -3.34 6.04
N THR A 145 13.54 -2.71 4.87
CA THR A 145 14.86 -2.53 4.24
C THR A 145 15.47 -1.16 4.49
N PHE A 146 14.76 -0.08 4.16
CA PHE A 146 15.31 1.27 4.22
C PHE A 146 15.06 1.96 5.56
N ALA A 147 16.00 2.79 6.00
CA ALA A 147 15.67 3.84 6.97
C ALA A 147 14.85 4.91 6.25
N ILE A 148 13.71 5.33 6.83
CA ILE A 148 12.74 6.18 6.12
C ILE A 148 12.51 7.47 6.88
N ARG A 149 12.69 8.60 6.20
CA ARG A 149 12.29 9.93 6.70
C ARG A 149 10.84 10.21 6.31
N LEU A 150 10.03 10.58 7.30
CA LEU A 150 8.61 10.92 7.16
C LEU A 150 8.31 12.22 7.91
N SER A 151 7.24 12.91 7.51
CA SER A 151 6.77 14.16 8.12
C SER A 151 5.30 14.07 8.52
N ARG A 152 4.84 15.02 9.34
CA ARG A 152 3.41 15.22 9.51
C ARG A 152 2.75 15.41 8.14
N GLY A 153 1.61 14.79 7.92
CA GLY A 153 0.89 14.87 6.65
C GLY A 153 1.31 13.84 5.61
N THR A 154 2.41 13.10 5.82
CA THR A 154 2.81 11.99 4.94
C THR A 154 1.68 10.98 4.82
N ARG A 155 1.45 10.46 3.62
CA ARG A 155 0.37 9.52 3.32
C ARG A 155 0.94 8.13 3.09
N VAL A 156 0.73 7.22 4.03
CA VAL A 156 1.28 5.85 4.02
C VAL A 156 0.21 4.76 3.91
N ASN A 157 -1.03 5.07 4.29
CA ASN A 157 -2.14 4.14 4.35
C ASN A 157 -3.39 4.80 3.75
N GLN A 158 -4.38 4.00 3.39
CA GLN A 158 -5.60 4.45 2.73
C GLN A 158 -6.79 3.60 3.15
N LEU A 159 -7.97 4.23 3.27
CA LEU A 159 -9.23 3.56 3.62
C LEU A 159 -10.12 3.38 2.40
N ARG A 160 -10.75 2.21 2.30
CA ARG A 160 -11.87 1.95 1.40
C ARG A 160 -13.14 1.74 2.23
N PHE A 161 -14.15 2.56 1.97
CA PHE A 161 -15.42 2.51 2.70
C PHE A 161 -16.40 1.54 2.04
N LEU A 162 -17.21 0.88 2.86
CA LEU A 162 -18.10 -0.19 2.45
C LEU A 162 -19.48 -0.01 3.10
N TRP A 163 -20.54 -0.30 2.34
CA TRP A 163 -21.86 -0.52 2.93
C TRP A 163 -21.86 -1.86 3.66
N HIS A 164 -22.07 -1.83 4.98
CA HIS A 164 -21.94 -2.90 5.95
C HIS A 164 -20.51 -3.50 5.97
N GLN A 165 -20.32 -4.72 6.49
CA GLN A 165 -18.98 -5.18 6.89
C GLN A 165 -18.02 -5.69 5.79
N ARG A 166 -18.49 -6.10 4.60
CA ARG A 166 -17.64 -6.79 3.59
C ARG A 166 -18.25 -6.92 2.19
N ALA A 167 -17.82 -6.13 1.20
CA ALA A 167 -18.24 -6.31 -0.19
C ALA A 167 -18.04 -7.75 -0.68
N ALA A 168 -19.07 -8.34 -1.30
CA ALA A 168 -18.95 -9.64 -1.93
C ALA A 168 -18.13 -9.48 -3.23
N PRO A 169 -17.07 -10.28 -3.43
CA PRO A 169 -16.28 -10.19 -4.64
C PRO A 169 -17.11 -10.66 -5.84
N VAL A 170 -17.00 -9.96 -6.95
CA VAL A 170 -17.71 -10.31 -8.21
C VAL A 170 -16.86 -11.16 -9.14
N ARG A 171 -15.53 -11.04 -9.06
CA ARG A 171 -14.59 -11.83 -9.85
C ARG A 171 -13.28 -11.99 -9.11
N ARG A 172 -12.63 -13.13 -9.32
CA ARG A 172 -11.24 -13.38 -8.91
C ARG A 172 -10.44 -13.75 -10.15
N SER A 173 -9.29 -13.12 -10.32
CA SER A 173 -8.37 -13.39 -11.42
C SER A 173 -7.01 -13.71 -10.83
N GLN A 174 -6.36 -14.77 -11.31
CA GLN A 174 -5.04 -15.16 -10.80
C GLN A 174 -3.98 -14.16 -11.29
N LEU A 175 -2.90 -14.02 -10.53
CA LEU A 175 -1.70 -13.30 -10.90
C LEU A 175 -0.50 -14.25 -10.87
N SER A 176 0.29 -14.20 -11.92
CA SER A 176 1.56 -14.89 -12.06
C SER A 176 2.71 -13.92 -12.30
N VAL A 177 3.94 -14.33 -11.99
CA VAL A 177 5.13 -13.48 -12.15
C VAL A 177 5.66 -13.49 -13.58
N ASP A 178 5.98 -12.32 -14.11
CA ASP A 178 6.71 -12.18 -15.37
C ASP A 178 8.20 -11.93 -15.09
N LEU A 179 9.05 -12.84 -15.58
CA LEU A 179 10.51 -12.76 -15.50
C LEU A 179 11.15 -12.48 -16.87
N THR A 180 10.39 -11.94 -17.81
CA THR A 180 10.89 -11.49 -19.11
C THR A 180 11.58 -10.13 -18.97
N PRO A 181 12.80 -9.94 -19.52
CA PRO A 181 13.48 -8.65 -19.49
C PRO A 181 12.65 -7.48 -20.01
N GLU A 182 12.86 -6.29 -19.46
CA GLU A 182 12.37 -5.05 -20.07
C GLU A 182 13.00 -4.87 -21.46
N PRO A 183 12.23 -4.43 -22.48
CA PRO A 183 12.74 -4.21 -23.83
C PRO A 183 14.02 -3.38 -23.86
N GLY A 184 15.04 -3.87 -24.58
CA GLY A 184 16.35 -3.19 -24.67
C GLY A 184 17.25 -3.35 -23.45
N THR A 185 16.88 -4.17 -22.46
CA THR A 185 17.67 -4.43 -21.26
C THR A 185 17.73 -5.94 -20.95
N ARG A 186 18.47 -6.32 -19.90
CA ARG A 186 18.33 -7.65 -19.27
C ARG A 186 17.55 -7.62 -17.95
N ILE A 187 16.94 -6.49 -17.58
CA ILE A 187 16.38 -6.26 -16.25
C ILE A 187 15.00 -6.92 -16.16
N ILE A 188 14.80 -7.76 -15.15
CA ILE A 188 13.53 -8.45 -14.85
C ILE A 188 12.89 -7.96 -13.54
N GLY A 189 13.59 -7.10 -12.82
CA GLY A 189 13.18 -6.64 -11.50
C GLY A 189 14.22 -5.76 -10.83
N TYR A 190 13.90 -5.37 -9.61
CA TYR A 190 14.84 -4.68 -8.73
C TYR A 190 14.86 -5.35 -7.37
N ARG A 191 16.04 -5.48 -6.79
CA ARG A 191 16.25 -5.91 -5.42
C ARG A 191 16.66 -4.71 -4.57
N ALA A 192 16.04 -4.52 -3.43
CA ALA A 192 16.43 -3.44 -2.52
C ALA A 192 17.86 -3.65 -1.97
N ARG A 193 18.65 -2.58 -1.94
CA ARG A 193 20.01 -2.58 -1.40
C ARG A 193 19.98 -2.44 0.12
N HIS A 194 20.63 -3.35 0.83
CA HIS A 194 20.89 -3.19 2.27
C HIS A 194 21.91 -2.10 2.53
N GLY A 195 21.72 -1.32 3.61
CA GLY A 195 22.63 -0.22 3.96
C GLY A 195 22.52 1.00 3.05
N ALA A 196 21.45 1.12 2.26
CA ALA A 196 21.17 2.31 1.46
C ALA A 196 21.02 3.57 2.36
N PRO A 197 21.21 4.78 1.81
CA PRO A 197 20.98 6.02 2.54
C PRO A 197 19.54 6.15 3.05
N VAL A 198 19.28 7.13 3.92
CA VAL A 198 17.91 7.40 4.40
C VAL A 198 17.02 7.78 3.22
N LEU A 199 15.93 7.05 3.04
CA LEU A 199 14.92 7.32 2.02
C LEU A 199 14.01 8.46 2.48
N ASP A 200 14.05 9.59 1.79
CA ASP A 200 12.99 10.60 1.91
C ASP A 200 11.72 10.09 1.21
N PHE A 201 10.70 9.75 2.00
CA PHE A 201 9.47 9.14 1.50
C PHE A 201 8.54 10.13 0.76
N ASP A 202 8.59 11.41 1.16
CA ASP A 202 7.73 12.45 0.60
C ASP A 202 8.31 13.05 -0.67
N GLY A 203 9.61 12.90 -0.88
CA GLY A 203 10.30 13.33 -2.09
C GLY A 203 9.74 12.71 -3.38
N VAL A 204 9.89 13.45 -4.47
CA VAL A 204 9.50 13.04 -5.82
C VAL A 204 10.72 13.15 -6.72
N ALA A 205 11.11 12.03 -7.34
CA ALA A 205 12.30 11.94 -8.20
C ALA A 205 13.57 12.57 -7.58
N CYS A 206 13.69 12.54 -6.25
CA CYS A 206 14.80 13.15 -5.52
C CYS A 206 16.01 12.22 -5.40
N HIS A 207 15.80 10.90 -5.44
CA HIS A 207 16.85 9.90 -5.25
C HIS A 207 17.29 9.30 -6.58
N ASP A 208 18.60 9.02 -6.69
CA ASP A 208 19.07 8.06 -7.68
C ASP A 208 18.59 6.66 -7.26
N ARG A 209 18.03 5.90 -8.20
CA ARG A 209 17.54 4.55 -7.90
C ARG A 209 18.67 3.60 -7.54
N PHE A 210 19.86 3.75 -8.12
CA PHE A 210 20.94 2.78 -7.97
C PHE A 210 21.61 2.83 -6.59
N ASP A 211 21.40 3.93 -5.85
CA ASP A 211 21.77 4.03 -4.43
C ASP A 211 20.91 3.12 -3.54
N TYR A 212 19.70 2.75 -4.00
CA TYR A 212 18.70 2.02 -3.22
C TYR A 212 18.32 0.65 -3.81
N TRP A 213 18.56 0.44 -5.11
CA TRP A 213 18.11 -0.74 -5.84
C TRP A 213 19.22 -1.32 -6.71
N ASP A 214 19.45 -2.63 -6.58
CA ASP A 214 20.22 -3.42 -7.53
C ASP A 214 19.28 -3.95 -8.64
N PRO A 215 19.60 -3.73 -9.93
CA PRO A 215 18.87 -4.38 -11.01
C PRO A 215 19.00 -5.90 -10.92
N VAL A 216 17.87 -6.61 -11.00
CA VAL A 216 17.84 -8.05 -11.14
C VAL A 216 17.85 -8.35 -12.62
N VAL A 217 18.84 -9.11 -13.09
CA VAL A 217 18.98 -9.47 -14.50
C VAL A 217 18.45 -10.88 -14.75
N ALA A 218 17.85 -11.11 -15.92
CA ALA A 218 17.46 -12.46 -16.34
C ALA A 218 18.66 -13.40 -16.32
N GLY A 219 18.48 -14.56 -15.68
CA GLY A 219 19.33 -15.73 -15.88
C GLY A 219 18.91 -16.53 -17.10
N ASP A 220 19.72 -17.51 -17.49
CA ASP A 220 19.53 -18.28 -18.73
C ASP A 220 18.28 -19.18 -18.72
N LEU A 221 17.73 -19.47 -17.54
CA LEU A 221 16.62 -20.41 -17.33
C LEU A 221 15.26 -19.75 -17.08
N GLY A 222 15.14 -18.42 -17.21
CA GLY A 222 13.86 -17.73 -16.98
C GLY A 222 13.34 -17.86 -15.53
N SER A 223 14.26 -18.00 -14.57
CA SER A 223 13.97 -18.22 -13.16
C SER A 223 14.74 -17.24 -12.27
N LEU A 224 14.27 -17.06 -11.04
CA LEU A 224 14.87 -16.20 -10.02
C LEU A 224 14.82 -16.91 -8.66
N VAL A 225 15.96 -16.97 -7.97
CA VAL A 225 15.99 -17.37 -6.56
C VAL A 225 15.70 -16.17 -5.68
N LEU A 226 14.62 -16.23 -4.93
CA LEU A 226 14.27 -15.26 -3.90
C LEU A 226 15.00 -15.64 -2.61
N ASN A 227 15.94 -14.81 -2.15
CA ASN A 227 16.61 -15.05 -0.88
C ASN A 227 15.78 -14.50 0.30
N PRO A 228 15.83 -15.13 1.49
CA PRO A 228 15.27 -14.58 2.72
C PRO A 228 15.85 -13.19 3.01
N GLU A 229 15.09 -12.36 3.73
CA GLU A 229 15.43 -10.97 4.08
C GLU A 229 15.58 -9.98 2.89
N GLU A 230 15.75 -10.46 1.66
CA GLU A 230 15.76 -9.61 0.47
C GLU A 230 14.34 -9.21 0.05
N PHE A 231 14.24 -8.01 -0.54
CA PHE A 231 12.99 -7.45 -1.06
C PHE A 231 13.10 -7.21 -2.56
N TYR A 232 12.12 -7.70 -3.31
CA TYR A 232 12.09 -7.60 -4.76
C TYR A 232 10.86 -6.84 -5.25
N ILE A 233 11.06 -6.02 -6.27
CA ILE A 233 10.00 -5.43 -7.07
C ILE A 233 10.02 -6.13 -8.44
N LEU A 234 8.95 -6.88 -8.71
CA LEU A 234 8.70 -7.61 -9.95
C LEU A 234 7.40 -7.10 -10.59
N ARG A 235 6.95 -7.73 -11.67
CA ARG A 235 5.66 -7.44 -12.31
C ARG A 235 4.89 -8.72 -12.61
N SER A 236 3.57 -8.59 -12.82
CA SER A 236 2.73 -9.70 -13.24
C SER A 236 2.75 -9.92 -14.75
N CYS A 237 2.47 -11.16 -15.18
CA CYS A 237 2.15 -11.48 -16.57
C CYS A 237 0.82 -10.85 -16.98
N GLU A 238 -0.18 -10.97 -16.10
CA GLU A 238 -1.53 -10.50 -16.36
C GLU A 238 -1.60 -8.99 -16.26
N ARG A 239 -2.46 -8.42 -17.09
CA ARG A 239 -2.72 -6.99 -17.14
C ARG A 239 -4.13 -6.73 -16.65
N VAL A 240 -4.27 -5.74 -15.78
CA VAL A 240 -5.55 -5.38 -15.16
C VAL A 240 -6.04 -4.07 -15.76
N SER A 241 -7.31 -4.04 -16.13
CA SER A 241 -8.04 -2.83 -16.49
C SER A 241 -9.35 -2.78 -15.69
N LEU A 242 -9.63 -1.65 -15.05
CA LEU A 242 -10.81 -1.44 -14.23
C LEU A 242 -11.66 -0.31 -14.80
N ASP A 243 -12.94 -0.59 -15.05
CA ASP A 243 -13.93 0.41 -15.42
C ASP A 243 -14.31 1.33 -14.24
N ALA A 244 -15.22 2.27 -14.49
CA ALA A 244 -15.68 3.22 -13.47
C ALA A 244 -16.49 2.58 -12.33
N GLN A 245 -17.07 1.39 -12.51
CA GLN A 245 -17.94 0.70 -11.55
C GLN A 245 -17.17 -0.35 -10.72
N THR A 246 -15.90 -0.60 -11.05
CA THR A 246 -15.14 -1.72 -10.49
C THR A 246 -13.91 -1.22 -9.74
N ALA A 247 -13.79 -1.63 -8.48
CA ALA A 247 -12.54 -1.58 -7.72
C ALA A 247 -11.96 -2.99 -7.62
N ALA A 248 -10.68 -3.10 -7.30
CA ALA A 248 -10.09 -4.38 -6.96
C ALA A 248 -9.10 -4.28 -5.80
N GLU A 249 -8.66 -5.44 -5.34
CA GLU A 249 -7.65 -5.61 -4.29
C GLU A 249 -6.73 -6.76 -4.70
N LEU A 250 -5.42 -6.55 -4.52
CA LEU A 250 -4.46 -7.65 -4.59
C LEU A 250 -4.55 -8.47 -3.31
N VAL A 251 -4.64 -9.78 -3.43
CA VAL A 251 -4.68 -10.70 -2.29
C VAL A 251 -3.67 -11.82 -2.53
N PRO A 252 -2.76 -12.10 -1.58
CA PRO A 252 -1.81 -13.21 -1.72
C PRO A 252 -2.53 -14.56 -1.56
N TYR A 253 -1.96 -15.62 -2.12
CA TYR A 253 -2.39 -16.99 -1.78
C TYR A 253 -1.83 -17.36 -0.40
N GLU A 254 -2.64 -17.20 0.65
CA GLU A 254 -2.21 -17.40 2.05
C GLU A 254 -1.73 -18.83 2.37
N SER A 255 -2.08 -19.83 1.54
CA SER A 255 -2.06 -21.24 1.94
C SER A 255 -1.45 -22.24 0.95
N ALA A 256 -0.80 -21.82 -0.15
CA ALA A 256 -0.24 -22.78 -1.12
C ALA A 256 1.27 -23.05 -0.99
N PHE A 257 2.09 -22.09 -0.58
CA PHE A 257 3.56 -22.21 -0.74
C PHE A 257 4.39 -22.19 0.53
N GLY A 258 3.90 -21.65 1.66
CA GLY A 258 4.67 -21.61 2.92
C GLY A 258 5.96 -20.76 2.90
N GLU A 259 6.59 -20.57 1.75
CA GLU A 259 8.02 -20.24 1.61
C GLU A 259 8.27 -18.83 1.05
N PHE A 260 7.28 -18.19 0.40
CA PHE A 260 7.33 -16.77 0.02
C PHE A 260 5.96 -16.08 0.16
N ARG A 261 5.95 -14.74 0.11
CA ARG A 261 4.72 -13.93 0.12
C ARG A 261 4.86 -12.77 -0.88
N VAL A 262 3.76 -12.44 -1.55
CA VAL A 262 3.58 -11.10 -2.09
C VAL A 262 3.24 -10.20 -0.90
N HIS A 263 4.18 -9.35 -0.53
CA HIS A 263 4.01 -8.37 0.53
C HIS A 263 3.20 -7.19 0.01
N TYR A 264 2.49 -6.49 0.90
CA TYR A 264 1.86 -5.19 0.62
C TYR A 264 0.80 -5.17 -0.49
N ALA A 265 0.08 -6.30 -0.65
CA ALA A 265 -1.15 -6.39 -1.41
C ALA A 265 -2.07 -5.19 -1.11
N GLY A 266 -2.58 -4.52 -2.15
CA GLY A 266 -3.21 -3.21 -1.99
C GLY A 266 -4.39 -2.99 -2.93
N PHE A 267 -5.03 -1.83 -2.74
CA PHE A 267 -6.18 -1.43 -3.56
C PHE A 267 -5.76 -1.06 -4.98
N LEU A 268 -6.57 -1.53 -5.94
CA LEU A 268 -6.64 -1.02 -7.30
C LEU A 268 -7.95 -0.24 -7.43
N ASP A 269 -7.86 1.00 -7.89
CA ASP A 269 -9.00 1.90 -8.00
C ASP A 269 -9.61 1.91 -9.41
N PRO A 270 -10.90 2.25 -9.56
CA PRO A 270 -11.54 2.50 -10.85
C PRO A 270 -10.68 3.36 -11.77
N GLY A 271 -10.49 2.93 -13.02
CA GLY A 271 -9.57 3.56 -13.97
C GLY A 271 -8.15 2.99 -13.97
N PHE A 272 -7.78 2.10 -13.04
CA PHE A 272 -6.47 1.44 -13.09
C PHE A 272 -6.32 0.64 -14.39
N GLY A 273 -5.25 0.91 -15.15
CA GLY A 273 -5.03 0.31 -16.46
C GLY A 273 -6.13 0.61 -17.49
N TYR A 274 -6.95 1.63 -17.23
CA TYR A 274 -7.93 2.13 -18.18
C TYR A 274 -7.24 3.14 -19.09
N SER A 275 -6.96 2.73 -20.31
CA SER A 275 -6.49 3.58 -21.40
C SER A 275 -7.16 3.15 -22.69
N ASP A 276 -7.35 4.07 -23.63
CA ASP A 276 -7.81 3.78 -25.00
C ASP A 276 -6.78 2.94 -25.82
N VAL A 277 -5.70 2.49 -25.18
CA VAL A 277 -4.65 1.64 -25.74
C VAL A 277 -4.79 0.24 -25.13
N ASP A 278 -4.90 -0.76 -26.00
CA ASP A 278 -5.33 -2.13 -25.67
C ASP A 278 -4.53 -2.81 -24.55
N GLY A 279 -5.28 -3.44 -23.62
CA GLY A 279 -4.81 -4.58 -22.85
C GLY A 279 -4.57 -4.39 -21.35
N GLY A 280 -4.84 -3.23 -20.73
CA GLY A 280 -4.68 -3.03 -19.27
C GLY A 280 -3.24 -2.72 -18.83
N THR A 281 -2.94 -2.75 -17.53
CA THR A 281 -1.60 -2.49 -16.95
C THR A 281 -1.12 -3.68 -16.10
N PRO A 282 0.15 -4.13 -16.24
CA PRO A 282 0.72 -5.12 -15.34
C PRO A 282 0.70 -4.63 -13.89
N VAL A 283 0.46 -5.53 -12.96
CA VAL A 283 0.54 -5.23 -11.54
C VAL A 283 1.99 -5.31 -11.09
N VAL A 284 2.45 -4.33 -10.31
CA VAL A 284 3.74 -4.41 -9.65
C VAL A 284 3.62 -5.33 -8.44
N LEU A 285 4.56 -6.26 -8.31
CA LEU A 285 4.58 -7.27 -7.26
C LEU A 285 5.74 -6.99 -6.31
N GLU A 286 5.41 -6.71 -5.05
CA GLU A 286 6.37 -6.61 -3.97
C GLU A 286 6.57 -7.99 -3.32
N VAL A 287 7.75 -8.61 -3.46
CA VAL A 287 7.96 -10.03 -3.12
C VAL A 287 9.08 -10.19 -2.10
N ARG A 288 8.86 -11.05 -1.10
CA ARG A 288 9.91 -11.55 -0.19
C ARG A 288 9.76 -13.05 0.01
N ALA A 289 10.88 -13.74 0.10
CA ALA A 289 10.92 -15.08 0.68
C ALA A 289 10.78 -15.00 2.20
N ARG A 290 10.31 -16.08 2.84
CA ARG A 290 10.09 -16.14 4.28
C ARG A 290 11.35 -16.59 5.02
N ASP A 291 11.63 -17.89 4.98
CA ASP A 291 12.64 -18.51 5.86
C ASP A 291 13.82 -19.13 5.08
N VAL A 292 13.57 -19.67 3.89
CA VAL A 292 14.58 -20.33 3.04
C VAL A 292 14.57 -19.73 1.63
N PRO A 293 15.69 -19.81 0.89
CA PRO A 293 15.71 -19.43 -0.52
C PRO A 293 14.66 -20.20 -1.32
N PHE A 294 13.96 -19.51 -2.21
CA PHE A 294 12.87 -20.08 -2.98
C PHE A 294 13.02 -19.75 -4.46
N LEU A 295 13.06 -20.77 -5.33
CA LEU A 295 13.11 -20.58 -6.78
C LEU A 295 11.71 -20.27 -7.30
N ILE A 296 11.57 -19.14 -8.01
CA ILE A 296 10.41 -18.85 -8.83
C ILE A 296 10.74 -18.94 -10.32
N GLU A 297 9.78 -19.39 -11.11
CA GLU A 297 9.87 -19.45 -12.57
C GLU A 297 8.84 -18.50 -13.20
N ALA A 298 9.10 -18.08 -14.44
CA ALA A 298 8.13 -17.29 -15.20
C ALA A 298 6.76 -18.00 -15.25
N GLY A 299 5.68 -17.26 -15.02
CA GLY A 299 4.32 -17.80 -14.98
C GLY A 299 3.93 -18.46 -13.65
N GLN A 300 4.82 -18.51 -12.65
CA GLN A 300 4.46 -19.01 -11.32
C GLN A 300 3.42 -18.11 -10.65
N LEU A 301 2.40 -18.73 -10.04
CA LEU A 301 1.32 -18.02 -9.34
C LEU A 301 1.84 -17.29 -8.10
N MET A 302 1.51 -16.00 -8.01
CA MET A 302 1.93 -15.11 -6.93
C MET A 302 0.75 -14.64 -6.06
N GLY A 303 -0.44 -14.55 -6.62
CA GLY A 303 -1.63 -14.06 -5.91
C GLY A 303 -2.86 -13.99 -6.79
N GLN A 304 -3.81 -13.16 -6.38
CA GLN A 304 -5.05 -12.92 -7.13
C GLN A 304 -5.46 -11.46 -7.04
N VAL A 305 -6.15 -10.99 -8.07
CA VAL A 305 -6.92 -9.75 -8.08
C VAL A 305 -8.37 -10.09 -7.75
N VAL A 306 -8.88 -9.50 -6.67
CA VAL A 306 -10.26 -9.66 -6.22
C VAL A 306 -11.04 -8.40 -6.59
N HIS A 307 -12.05 -8.54 -7.44
CA HIS A 307 -12.85 -7.43 -7.94
C HIS A 307 -14.10 -7.22 -7.09
N TYR A 308 -14.45 -5.95 -6.88
CA TYR A 308 -15.62 -5.51 -6.12
C TYR A 308 -16.40 -4.46 -6.93
N THR A 309 -17.72 -4.54 -6.83
CA THR A 309 -18.61 -3.55 -7.42
C THR A 309 -18.78 -2.35 -6.49
N LEU A 310 -18.60 -1.15 -7.05
CA LEU A 310 -18.92 0.11 -6.39
C LEU A 310 -20.44 0.28 -6.27
N ASP A 311 -20.89 1.12 -5.35
CA ASP A 311 -22.31 1.44 -5.19
C ASP A 311 -22.91 2.14 -6.40
N VAL A 312 -22.14 3.07 -6.97
CA VAL A 312 -22.40 3.79 -8.22
C VAL A 312 -21.06 3.96 -8.95
N PRO A 313 -21.03 4.22 -10.27
CA PRO A 313 -19.77 4.50 -10.97
C PRO A 313 -19.02 5.66 -10.31
N ALA A 314 -17.70 5.55 -10.17
CA ALA A 314 -16.88 6.64 -9.64
C ALA A 314 -16.92 7.84 -10.59
N ASP A 315 -17.11 9.04 -10.03
CA ASP A 315 -17.11 10.31 -10.79
C ASP A 315 -15.71 10.80 -11.15
N LYS A 316 -14.70 10.09 -10.65
CA LYS A 316 -13.28 10.32 -10.87
C LYS A 316 -12.65 8.98 -11.19
N LEU A 317 -11.77 8.95 -12.18
CA LEU A 317 -11.00 7.77 -12.53
C LEU A 317 -9.53 7.95 -12.18
N TYR A 318 -8.90 6.84 -11.84
CA TYR A 318 -7.46 6.77 -11.70
C TYR A 318 -6.82 7.05 -13.07
N GLY A 319 -5.80 7.90 -13.10
CA GLY A 319 -5.06 8.22 -14.33
C GLY A 319 -5.69 9.27 -15.27
N SER A 320 -6.97 9.63 -15.15
CA SER A 320 -7.63 10.56 -16.09
C SER A 320 -7.32 12.06 -15.86
N ALA A 321 -6.84 12.43 -14.66
CA ALA A 321 -6.54 13.83 -14.29
C ALA A 321 -5.18 14.00 -13.58
N ILE A 322 -4.36 12.95 -13.54
CA ILE A 322 -3.07 12.93 -12.83
C ILE A 322 -2.08 12.28 -13.79
N GLY A 323 -1.03 13.01 -14.18
CA GLY A 323 0.07 12.51 -15.02
C GLY A 323 0.76 11.31 -14.39
N SER A 324 0.14 10.13 -14.50
CA SER A 324 0.57 8.95 -13.78
C SER A 324 1.72 8.31 -14.57
N ALA A 325 2.91 8.41 -13.99
CA ALA A 325 4.16 7.80 -14.45
C ALA A 325 4.14 6.26 -14.52
N TYR A 326 2.95 5.64 -14.47
CA TYR A 326 2.72 4.20 -14.40
C TYR A 326 2.29 3.59 -15.75
N GLN A 327 1.97 4.42 -16.75
CA GLN A 327 1.57 3.97 -18.09
C GLN A 327 2.73 3.54 -19.00
N ARG A 328 3.93 3.33 -18.45
CA ARG A 328 5.07 2.83 -19.24
C ARG A 328 5.27 1.35 -18.95
N GLN A 329 5.61 0.59 -19.99
CA GLN A 329 5.71 -0.87 -20.07
C GLN A 329 6.73 -1.52 -19.09
N GLY A 330 7.35 -0.74 -18.19
CA GLY A 330 8.44 -1.16 -17.33
C GLY A 330 8.08 -1.38 -15.86
N ILE A 331 9.03 -1.91 -15.11
CA ILE A 331 8.96 -2.19 -13.68
C ILE A 331 9.09 -0.87 -12.94
N ALA A 332 7.98 -0.45 -12.33
CA ALA A 332 7.88 0.86 -11.70
C ALA A 332 8.33 0.81 -10.23
N LEU A 333 9.40 1.55 -9.91
CA LEU A 333 9.81 1.84 -8.54
C LEU A 333 8.91 2.91 -7.89
N GLY A 334 9.13 3.22 -6.61
CA GLY A 334 8.43 4.29 -5.91
C GLY A 334 8.66 5.67 -6.55
N ARG A 335 7.74 6.61 -6.32
CA ARG A 335 7.80 7.99 -6.86
C ARG A 335 9.05 8.77 -6.44
N GLN A 336 9.72 8.32 -5.39
CA GLN A 336 10.90 8.97 -4.81
C GLN A 336 12.13 8.84 -5.72
N PHE A 337 12.15 7.85 -6.62
CA PHE A 337 13.30 7.53 -7.47
C PHE A 337 13.16 8.15 -8.86
N ARG A 338 14.26 8.67 -9.40
CA ARG A 338 14.29 9.19 -10.77
C ARG A 338 13.97 8.08 -11.79
N PRO A 339 13.21 8.36 -12.86
CA PRO A 339 12.97 7.39 -13.92
C PRO A 339 14.29 7.01 -14.62
N LEU A 340 14.37 5.80 -15.16
CA LEU A 340 15.40 5.47 -16.15
C LEU A 340 15.16 6.39 -17.35
N MET A 341 16.14 7.24 -17.67
CA MET A 341 16.12 7.97 -18.93
C MET A 341 16.25 6.92 -20.04
N ALA A 342 15.34 6.93 -21.02
CA ALA A 342 15.57 6.16 -22.24
C ALA A 342 16.85 6.73 -22.86
N SER A 343 17.89 5.89 -22.98
CA SER A 343 19.05 6.25 -23.79
C SER A 343 18.55 6.56 -25.19
N GLY A 344 18.62 7.84 -25.58
CA GLY A 344 18.38 8.23 -26.96
C GLY A 344 19.39 7.48 -27.83
N HIS A 345 18.88 6.64 -28.72
CA HIS A 345 19.65 6.09 -29.82
C HIS A 345 19.75 7.11 -30.95
#